data_AF-A0A4R7JUF0-F1
#
_entry.id   AF-A0A4R7JUF0-F1
#
_cell.length_a   1.000
_cell.length_b   1.000
_cell.length_c   1.000
_cell.angle_alpha   90.00
_cell.angle_beta   90.00
_cell.angle_gamma   90.00
#
_symmetry.space_group_name_H-M   'P 1'
#
loop_
_entity.id
_entity.type
_entity.pdbx_description
1 polymer ?
#
loop_
_entity_poly.entity_id
_entity_poly.type
_entity_poly.pdbx_seq_one_letter_code
_entity_poly.pdbx_strand_id
1 'polypeptide(L)'
;MTNKVLFLPGDGIGPDIIAQTERVLRRADESFSLGLEFDEAKVGGAAIDATGVPLPDDTMAKAREADGILLGAVGGPKWDALDMAVRPEKGLLGLRSGLGLFGNLRPAFLYPQLAEASSLKPEVVSGLDILIVRELTGGIYFGEPRGIQTREDGEREGFNTYRYSESEIRRIGRVAFESARQRNKKVCSIDKANVLEVTVLWREVMEELAKDYPDVELSHMYVDNAAMQLVRAPKQFDVIVTGNMFGDILSDEAAMLTGSIGMLPSAALNESKQGMYEPCHGSAPDIAGQDLANPLATILSGAMMLRYSLGYEQAADAIEKAVSDVLDQGLRTPDIHFEGTRKVGTNEMGEAVLAALDKRL
;
A
#
# COMPACT_ATOMS: atom_id res chain seq x y z
N MET A 1 16.38 -21.45 -7.57
CA MET A 1 14.99 -21.44 -8.04
C MET A 1 14.74 -20.03 -8.51
N THR A 2 14.20 -19.86 -9.72
CA THR A 2 13.92 -18.57 -10.34
C THR A 2 12.67 -17.97 -9.67
N ASN A 3 12.70 -16.69 -9.30
CA ASN A 3 11.53 -16.04 -8.71
C ASN A 3 10.65 -15.41 -9.80
N LYS A 4 9.34 -15.68 -9.76
CA LYS A 4 8.35 -15.14 -10.70
C LYS A 4 7.74 -13.83 -10.18
N VAL A 5 7.79 -12.79 -10.99
CA VAL A 5 7.18 -11.48 -10.75
C VAL A 5 6.04 -11.28 -11.74
N LEU A 6 4.83 -11.05 -11.23
CA LEU A 6 3.65 -10.74 -12.05
C LEU A 6 3.35 -9.25 -12.01
N PHE A 7 3.35 -8.60 -13.18
CA PHE A 7 2.86 -7.24 -13.34
C PHE A 7 1.36 -7.24 -13.61
N LEU A 8 0.65 -6.35 -12.91
CA LEU A 8 -0.76 -6.05 -13.09
C LEU A 8 -0.90 -4.54 -13.31
N PRO A 9 -0.64 -4.03 -14.54
CA PRO A 9 -0.68 -2.60 -14.84
C PRO A 9 -1.99 -1.92 -14.44
N GLY A 10 -3.11 -2.56 -14.75
CA GLY A 10 -4.45 -2.07 -14.43
C GLY A 10 -4.85 -0.83 -15.25
N ASP A 11 -5.35 0.20 -14.58
CA ASP A 11 -6.08 1.32 -15.17
C ASP A 11 -5.36 2.68 -14.98
N GLY A 12 -5.74 3.66 -15.79
CA GLY A 12 -5.30 5.06 -15.65
C GLY A 12 -3.78 5.20 -15.81
N ILE A 13 -3.09 5.75 -14.81
CA ILE A 13 -1.62 5.89 -14.78
C ILE A 13 -0.90 4.57 -14.49
N GLY A 14 -1.61 3.51 -14.12
CA GLY A 14 -1.04 2.21 -13.75
C GLY A 14 -0.05 1.66 -14.78
N PRO A 15 -0.37 1.64 -16.09
CA PRO A 15 0.58 1.29 -17.15
C PRO A 15 1.84 2.17 -17.19
N ASP A 16 1.70 3.48 -17.02
CA ASP A 16 2.84 4.42 -17.13
C ASP A 16 3.86 4.20 -16.00
N ILE A 17 3.39 3.99 -14.76
CA ILE A 17 4.23 3.81 -13.58
C ILE A 17 4.81 2.39 -13.47
N ILE A 18 4.05 1.37 -13.91
CA ILE A 18 4.55 -0.02 -13.97
C ILE A 18 5.63 -0.14 -15.03
N ALA A 19 5.48 0.52 -16.18
CA ALA A 19 6.52 0.53 -17.20
C ALA A 19 7.86 1.07 -16.67
N GLN A 20 7.87 2.15 -15.87
CA GLN A 20 9.12 2.64 -15.27
C GLN A 20 9.65 1.68 -14.19
N THR A 21 8.76 1.09 -13.40
CA THR A 21 9.14 0.15 -12.33
C THR A 21 9.75 -1.13 -12.90
N GLU A 22 9.17 -1.68 -13.97
CA GLU A 22 9.69 -2.85 -14.68
C GLU A 22 11.11 -2.61 -15.18
N ARG A 23 11.38 -1.43 -15.77
CA ARG A 23 12.73 -1.07 -16.23
C ARG A 23 13.74 -1.07 -15.08
N VAL A 24 13.38 -0.48 -13.94
CA VAL A 24 14.25 -0.46 -12.74
C VAL A 24 14.49 -1.88 -12.22
N LEU A 25 13.45 -2.71 -12.16
CA LEU A 25 13.57 -4.10 -11.68
C LEU A 25 14.40 -4.97 -12.62
N ARG A 26 14.22 -4.86 -13.93
CA ARG A 26 15.04 -5.57 -14.92
C ARG A 26 16.51 -5.15 -14.80
N ARG A 27 16.77 -3.86 -14.58
CA ARG A 27 18.14 -3.38 -14.40
C ARG A 27 18.77 -3.90 -13.10
N ALA A 28 18.00 -3.95 -12.02
CA ALA A 28 18.44 -4.55 -10.76
C ALA A 28 18.68 -6.07 -10.92
N ASP A 29 17.79 -6.77 -11.62
CA ASP A 29 17.92 -8.20 -11.92
C ASP A 29 19.23 -8.53 -12.65
N GLU A 30 19.54 -7.80 -13.72
CA GLU A 30 20.79 -7.94 -14.46
C GLU A 30 22.02 -7.71 -13.57
N SER A 31 21.98 -6.65 -12.77
CA SER A 31 23.17 -6.14 -12.08
C SER A 31 23.50 -6.92 -10.82
N PHE A 32 22.47 -7.46 -10.15
CA PHE A 32 22.62 -8.33 -8.99
C PHE A 32 22.51 -9.82 -9.35
N SER A 33 22.28 -10.16 -10.63
CA SER A 33 22.09 -11.53 -11.12
C SER A 33 21.00 -12.29 -10.36
N LEU A 34 19.84 -11.66 -10.18
CA LEU A 34 18.75 -12.18 -9.33
C LEU A 34 18.03 -13.37 -9.98
N GLY A 35 17.98 -13.40 -11.31
CA GLY A 35 17.25 -14.43 -12.06
C GLY A 35 15.74 -14.28 -11.85
N LEU A 36 15.21 -13.09 -12.12
CA LEU A 36 13.76 -12.84 -12.07
C LEU A 36 13.09 -13.23 -13.39
N GLU A 37 11.97 -13.93 -13.30
CA GLU A 37 11.06 -14.16 -14.42
C GLU A 37 9.89 -13.19 -14.33
N PHE A 38 9.64 -12.44 -15.40
CA PHE A 38 8.58 -11.43 -15.44
C PHE A 38 7.42 -11.89 -16.34
N ASP A 39 6.19 -11.79 -15.84
CA ASP A 39 4.95 -12.03 -16.59
C ASP A 39 3.98 -10.87 -16.36
N GLU A 40 2.95 -10.76 -17.20
CA GLU A 40 1.91 -9.73 -17.12
C GLU A 40 0.51 -10.35 -17.22
N ALA A 41 -0.45 -9.75 -16.50
CA ALA A 41 -1.87 -10.08 -16.61
C ALA A 41 -2.76 -8.85 -16.43
N LYS A 42 -4.04 -8.99 -16.77
CA LYS A 42 -5.02 -7.89 -16.76
C LYS A 42 -5.87 -7.93 -15.49
N VAL A 43 -6.09 -6.75 -14.90
CA VAL A 43 -7.00 -6.56 -13.77
C VAL A 43 -7.77 -5.25 -13.94
N GLY A 44 -8.87 -5.10 -13.23
CA GLY A 44 -9.62 -3.85 -13.17
C GLY A 44 -10.39 -3.56 -14.46
N GLY A 45 -10.51 -2.29 -14.81
CA GLY A 45 -11.17 -1.82 -16.01
C GLY A 45 -10.59 -2.37 -17.30
N ALA A 46 -9.26 -2.50 -17.38
CA ALA A 46 -8.56 -3.12 -18.49
C ALA A 46 -8.97 -4.59 -18.70
N ALA A 47 -9.24 -5.32 -17.61
CA ALA A 47 -9.77 -6.68 -17.68
C ALA A 47 -11.25 -6.70 -18.07
N ILE A 48 -12.06 -5.77 -17.55
CA ILE A 48 -13.48 -5.63 -17.92
C ILE A 48 -13.60 -5.40 -19.42
N ASP A 49 -12.83 -4.46 -19.96
CA ASP A 49 -12.86 -4.12 -21.39
C ASP A 49 -12.46 -5.31 -22.28
N ALA A 50 -11.54 -6.16 -21.80
CA ALA A 50 -11.02 -7.30 -22.57
C ALA A 50 -11.86 -8.58 -22.42
N THR A 51 -12.46 -8.81 -21.26
CA THR A 51 -13.03 -10.13 -20.87
C THR A 51 -14.42 -10.04 -20.25
N GLY A 52 -14.91 -8.85 -19.94
CA GLY A 52 -16.19 -8.62 -19.28
C GLY A 52 -16.17 -8.75 -17.75
N VAL A 53 -15.03 -9.12 -17.15
CA VAL A 53 -14.88 -9.27 -15.68
C VAL A 53 -13.65 -8.51 -15.17
N PRO A 54 -13.68 -7.96 -13.93
CA PRO A 54 -12.58 -7.19 -13.37
C PRO A 54 -11.37 -8.05 -12.93
N LEU A 55 -11.56 -9.36 -12.81
CA LEU A 55 -10.51 -10.32 -12.47
C LEU A 55 -10.75 -11.63 -13.21
N PRO A 56 -10.05 -11.84 -14.34
CA PRO A 56 -10.13 -13.09 -15.09
C PRO A 56 -9.49 -14.25 -14.31
N ASP A 57 -10.00 -15.47 -14.50
CA ASP A 57 -9.46 -16.67 -13.84
C ASP A 57 -7.98 -16.91 -14.17
N ASP A 58 -7.56 -16.62 -15.40
CA ASP A 58 -6.16 -16.69 -15.83
C ASP A 58 -5.25 -15.75 -15.02
N THR A 59 -5.73 -14.56 -14.69
CA THR A 59 -4.99 -13.60 -13.85
C THR A 59 -4.82 -14.12 -12.44
N MET A 60 -5.87 -14.69 -11.85
CA MET A 60 -5.79 -15.32 -10.53
C MET A 60 -4.88 -16.57 -10.54
N ALA A 61 -4.87 -17.36 -11.62
CA ALA A 61 -3.97 -18.50 -11.77
C ALA A 61 -2.50 -18.05 -11.80
N LYS A 62 -2.16 -17.06 -12.64
CA LYS A 62 -0.82 -16.47 -12.68
C LYS A 62 -0.42 -15.86 -11.34
N ALA A 63 -1.33 -15.16 -10.67
CA ALA A 63 -1.06 -14.53 -9.38
C ALA A 63 -0.74 -15.57 -8.28
N ARG A 64 -1.37 -16.76 -8.31
CA ARG A 64 -1.05 -17.85 -7.38
C ARG A 64 0.32 -18.47 -7.63
N GLU A 65 0.80 -18.46 -8.87
CA GLU A 65 2.12 -18.98 -9.25
C GLU A 65 3.27 -17.99 -9.04
N ALA A 66 2.97 -16.70 -8.91
CA ALA A 66 3.97 -15.64 -8.75
C ALA A 66 4.54 -15.61 -7.33
N ASP A 67 5.83 -15.34 -7.18
CA ASP A 67 6.46 -15.11 -5.88
C ASP A 67 6.25 -13.66 -5.39
N GLY A 68 6.11 -12.72 -6.32
CA GLY A 68 5.74 -11.33 -6.05
C GLY A 68 4.82 -10.77 -7.14
N ILE A 69 3.88 -9.93 -6.75
CA ILE A 69 2.93 -9.28 -7.66
C ILE A 69 3.09 -7.77 -7.54
N LEU A 70 3.21 -7.06 -8.66
CA LEU A 70 3.23 -5.60 -8.70
C LEU A 70 2.00 -5.09 -9.42
N LEU A 71 1.14 -4.37 -8.69
CA LEU A 71 -0.07 -3.77 -9.21
C LEU A 71 0.13 -2.26 -9.38
N GLY A 72 -0.28 -1.73 -10.53
CA GLY A 72 -0.21 -0.29 -10.84
C GLY A 72 -1.34 0.47 -10.14
N ALA A 73 -2.53 0.45 -10.73
CA ALA A 73 -3.74 1.00 -10.11
C ALA A 73 -4.99 0.39 -10.73
N VAL A 74 -6.15 0.50 -10.07
CA VAL A 74 -7.44 0.10 -10.64
C VAL A 74 -8.48 1.20 -10.47
N GLY A 75 -9.45 1.26 -11.38
CA GLY A 75 -10.58 2.18 -11.31
C GLY A 75 -10.56 3.30 -12.35
N GLY A 76 -11.74 3.89 -12.59
CA GLY A 76 -11.89 5.05 -13.47
C GLY A 76 -13.35 5.35 -13.82
N PRO A 77 -13.68 6.61 -14.18
CA PRO A 77 -15.06 7.06 -14.39
C PRO A 77 -15.84 6.26 -15.44
N LYS A 78 -15.13 5.64 -16.39
CA LYS A 78 -15.73 4.80 -17.43
C LYS A 78 -16.58 3.66 -16.87
N TRP A 79 -16.24 3.14 -15.68
CA TRP A 79 -16.87 1.96 -15.10
C TRP A 79 -17.78 2.27 -13.90
N ASP A 80 -17.95 3.55 -13.53
CA ASP A 80 -18.75 3.97 -12.37
C ASP A 80 -20.25 3.64 -12.50
N ALA A 81 -20.77 3.59 -13.73
CA ALA A 81 -22.16 3.24 -13.98
C ALA A 81 -22.43 1.73 -13.89
N LEU A 82 -21.39 0.89 -13.81
CA LEU A 82 -21.55 -0.55 -13.69
C LEU A 82 -22.08 -0.97 -12.31
N ASP A 83 -22.72 -2.13 -12.27
CA ASP A 83 -23.08 -2.79 -11.02
C ASP A 83 -21.82 -2.98 -10.15
N MET A 84 -21.96 -2.72 -8.85
CA MET A 84 -20.87 -2.82 -7.88
C MET A 84 -20.16 -4.18 -7.92
N ALA A 85 -20.85 -5.26 -8.30
CA ALA A 85 -20.30 -6.61 -8.43
C ALA A 85 -19.27 -6.77 -9.56
N VAL A 86 -19.27 -5.89 -10.56
CA VAL A 86 -18.38 -5.99 -11.74
C VAL A 86 -17.48 -4.76 -11.92
N ARG A 87 -17.43 -3.85 -10.95
CA ARG A 87 -16.53 -2.68 -11.00
C ARG A 87 -15.05 -3.07 -10.83
N PRO A 88 -14.10 -2.23 -11.31
CA PRO A 88 -12.66 -2.51 -11.24
C PRO A 88 -12.15 -2.90 -9.84
N GLU A 89 -12.66 -2.25 -8.78
CA GLU A 89 -12.22 -2.47 -7.40
C GLU A 89 -12.54 -3.89 -6.91
N LYS A 90 -13.54 -4.56 -7.51
CA LYS A 90 -13.82 -5.97 -7.22
C LYS A 90 -12.68 -6.89 -7.65
N GLY A 91 -11.93 -6.53 -8.68
CA GLY A 91 -10.75 -7.29 -9.06
C GLY A 91 -9.64 -7.21 -8.02
N LEU A 92 -9.39 -6.01 -7.49
CA LEU A 92 -8.41 -5.80 -6.41
C LEU A 92 -8.81 -6.54 -5.13
N LEU A 93 -10.07 -6.44 -4.70
CA LEU A 93 -10.57 -7.17 -3.53
C LEU A 93 -10.55 -8.69 -3.74
N GLY A 94 -10.85 -9.14 -4.96
CA GLY A 94 -10.76 -10.53 -5.38
C GLY A 94 -9.34 -11.09 -5.30
N LEU A 95 -8.32 -10.33 -5.72
CA LEU A 95 -6.91 -10.70 -5.57
C LEU A 95 -6.51 -10.81 -4.10
N ARG A 96 -6.79 -9.77 -3.31
CA ARG A 96 -6.43 -9.73 -1.88
C ARG A 96 -7.03 -10.90 -1.10
N SER A 97 -8.33 -11.16 -1.30
CA SER A 97 -9.02 -12.27 -0.65
C SER A 97 -8.59 -13.63 -1.20
N GLY A 98 -8.51 -13.78 -2.53
CA GLY A 98 -8.17 -15.04 -3.20
C GLY A 98 -6.74 -15.54 -2.95
N LEU A 99 -5.83 -14.63 -2.59
CA LEU A 99 -4.45 -14.92 -2.20
C LEU A 99 -4.21 -14.88 -0.68
N GLY A 100 -5.25 -14.55 0.11
CA GLY A 100 -5.16 -14.45 1.56
C GLY A 100 -4.22 -13.36 2.06
N LEU A 101 -4.09 -12.25 1.32
CA LEU A 101 -3.18 -11.13 1.63
C LEU A 101 -3.74 -10.25 2.75
N PHE A 102 -3.72 -10.75 3.99
CA PHE A 102 -4.34 -10.08 5.13
C PHE A 102 -3.51 -8.93 5.71
N GLY A 103 -2.19 -8.94 5.54
CA GLY A 103 -1.27 -8.00 6.18
C GLY A 103 -0.88 -6.86 5.26
N ASN A 104 -1.54 -5.71 5.37
CA ASN A 104 -1.16 -4.52 4.61
C ASN A 104 -0.15 -3.67 5.38
N LEU A 105 1.03 -3.49 4.80
CA LEU A 105 2.12 -2.66 5.30
C LEU A 105 2.17 -1.38 4.47
N ARG A 106 1.92 -0.24 5.12
CA ARG A 106 1.99 1.10 4.51
C ARG A 106 3.00 1.96 5.29
N PRO A 107 4.27 2.00 4.86
CA PRO A 107 5.24 2.90 5.45
C PRO A 107 4.93 4.35 5.02
N ALA A 108 4.78 5.25 6.00
CA ALA A 108 4.66 6.68 5.82
C ALA A 108 5.93 7.34 6.35
N PHE A 109 6.82 7.69 5.42
CA PHE A 109 8.10 8.33 5.74
C PHE A 109 8.30 9.57 4.87
N LEU A 110 9.01 10.55 5.43
CA LEU A 110 9.29 11.81 4.75
C LEU A 110 10.76 11.92 4.39
N TYR A 111 11.04 11.88 3.08
CA TYR A 111 12.34 12.27 2.55
C TYR A 111 12.67 13.71 2.96
N PRO A 112 13.86 14.00 3.52
CA PRO A 112 14.25 15.35 3.90
C PRO A 112 14.10 16.38 2.76
N GLN A 113 14.32 15.93 1.52
CA GLN A 113 14.21 16.71 0.29
C GLN A 113 12.77 17.11 -0.06
N LEU A 114 11.78 16.55 0.63
CA LEU A 114 10.34 16.76 0.41
C LEU A 114 9.65 17.43 1.61
N ALA A 115 10.39 17.87 2.64
CA ALA A 115 9.77 18.49 3.82
C ALA A 115 8.94 19.74 3.49
N GLU A 116 9.35 20.52 2.48
CA GLU A 116 8.64 21.69 1.98
C GLU A 116 7.39 21.34 1.15
N ALA A 117 7.23 20.09 0.72
CA ALA A 117 6.02 19.62 0.03
C ALA A 117 4.87 19.32 1.00
N SER A 118 5.15 19.14 2.29
CA SER A 118 4.12 18.92 3.30
C SER A 118 3.30 20.18 3.56
N SER A 119 2.01 20.01 3.82
CA SER A 119 1.15 21.08 4.33
C SER A 119 1.37 21.36 5.82
N LEU A 120 2.07 20.47 6.53
CA LEU A 120 2.46 20.67 7.93
C LEU A 120 3.77 21.43 8.02
N LYS A 121 3.96 22.12 9.15
CA LYS A 121 5.21 22.82 9.42
C LYS A 121 6.39 21.83 9.44
N PRO A 122 7.55 22.15 8.83
CA PRO A 122 8.68 21.24 8.75
C PRO A 122 9.11 20.63 10.09
N GLU A 123 9.07 21.38 11.19
CA GLU A 123 9.45 20.88 12.52
C GLU A 123 8.53 19.75 13.05
N VAL A 124 7.28 19.70 12.57
CA VAL A 124 6.29 18.69 12.96
C VAL A 124 6.52 17.38 12.20
N VAL A 125 6.83 17.45 10.91
CA VAL A 125 6.84 16.27 10.02
C VAL A 125 8.24 15.82 9.62
N SER A 126 9.25 16.68 9.64
CA SER A 126 10.62 16.29 9.26
C SER A 126 11.14 15.16 10.15
N GLY A 127 11.62 14.10 9.51
CA GLY A 127 12.01 12.83 10.15
C GLY A 127 10.85 11.88 10.44
N LEU A 128 9.69 12.04 9.79
CA LEU A 128 8.59 11.09 9.87
C LEU A 128 9.04 9.72 9.34
N ASP A 129 8.77 8.69 10.14
CA ASP A 129 8.96 7.28 9.78
C ASP A 129 7.99 6.43 10.60
N ILE A 130 6.80 6.19 10.06
CA ILE A 130 5.75 5.39 10.67
C ILE A 130 5.46 4.20 9.75
N LEU A 131 5.19 3.03 10.33
CA LEU A 131 4.62 1.90 9.61
C LEU A 131 3.18 1.66 10.06
N ILE A 132 2.23 1.71 9.13
CA ILE A 132 0.84 1.33 9.40
C ILE A 132 0.63 -0.11 8.93
N VAL A 133 0.21 -0.96 9.87
CA VAL A 133 -0.14 -2.37 9.68
C VAL A 133 -1.66 -2.49 9.73
N ARG A 134 -2.27 -2.63 8.56
CA ARG A 134 -3.72 -2.68 8.36
C ARG A 134 -4.15 -4.12 8.08
N GLU A 135 -5.16 -4.59 8.78
CA GLU A 135 -5.86 -5.82 8.39
C GLU A 135 -6.63 -5.59 7.08
N LEU A 136 -6.43 -6.43 6.06
CA LEU A 136 -6.86 -6.14 4.69
C LEU A 136 -8.02 -7.00 4.17
N THR A 137 -8.34 -8.11 4.82
CA THR A 137 -9.21 -9.18 4.30
C THR A 137 -10.48 -9.44 5.11
N GLY A 138 -10.66 -8.74 6.24
CA GLY A 138 -11.81 -8.86 7.11
C GLY A 138 -12.47 -7.51 7.44
N GLY A 139 -13.15 -7.46 8.57
CA GLY A 139 -13.85 -6.26 9.03
C GLY A 139 -15.07 -5.92 8.17
N ILE A 140 -15.50 -4.66 8.23
CA ILE A 140 -16.74 -4.18 7.60
C ILE A 140 -16.70 -4.25 6.06
N TYR A 141 -15.52 -4.38 5.45
CA TYR A 141 -15.36 -4.46 3.99
C TYR A 141 -15.76 -5.83 3.44
N PHE A 142 -15.73 -6.87 4.27
CA PHE A 142 -16.06 -8.24 3.87
C PHE A 142 -17.18 -8.86 4.72
N GLY A 143 -17.61 -8.18 5.78
CA GLY A 143 -18.61 -8.70 6.70
C GLY A 143 -20.01 -8.82 6.11
N GLU A 144 -20.61 -9.98 6.35
CA GLU A 144 -22.00 -10.32 6.06
C GLU A 144 -22.82 -10.44 7.36
N PRO A 145 -24.14 -10.11 7.33
CA PRO A 145 -24.91 -9.68 6.17
C PRO A 145 -24.63 -8.22 5.76
N ARG A 146 -24.80 -7.90 4.47
CA ARG A 146 -24.73 -6.53 3.93
C ARG A 146 -25.73 -6.29 2.79
N GLY A 147 -26.10 -5.04 2.55
CA GLY A 147 -26.91 -4.67 1.40
C GLY A 147 -27.74 -3.42 1.61
N ILE A 148 -28.63 -3.18 0.65
CA ILE A 148 -29.72 -2.21 0.76
C ILE A 148 -31.01 -2.97 0.54
N GLN A 149 -31.93 -2.88 1.50
CA GLN A 149 -33.26 -3.51 1.43
C GLN A 149 -34.36 -2.46 1.52
N THR A 150 -35.54 -2.78 1.00
CA THR A 150 -36.76 -2.02 1.25
C THR A 150 -37.55 -2.75 2.32
N ARG A 151 -37.75 -2.10 3.46
CA ARG A 151 -38.52 -2.62 4.60
C ARG A 151 -40.01 -2.71 4.24
N GLU A 152 -40.79 -3.40 5.07
CA GLU A 152 -42.23 -3.59 4.85
C GLU A 152 -43.01 -2.27 4.78
N ASP A 153 -42.52 -1.22 5.44
CA ASP A 153 -43.08 0.14 5.42
C ASP A 153 -42.68 0.96 4.17
N GLY A 154 -41.92 0.37 3.25
CA GLY A 154 -41.41 1.02 2.05
C GLY A 154 -40.11 1.83 2.26
N GLU A 155 -39.56 1.88 3.47
CA GLU A 155 -38.32 2.60 3.77
C GLU A 155 -37.10 1.82 3.27
N ARG A 156 -36.14 2.51 2.65
CA ARG A 156 -34.86 1.92 2.27
C ARG A 156 -33.90 1.92 3.46
N GLU A 157 -33.34 0.76 3.76
CA GLU A 157 -32.36 0.54 4.82
C GLU A 157 -31.07 -0.02 4.21
N GLY A 158 -29.94 0.63 4.51
CA GLY A 158 -28.60 0.15 4.15
C GLY A 158 -27.88 -0.41 5.38
N PHE A 159 -27.23 -1.56 5.25
CA PHE A 159 -26.54 -2.21 6.36
C PHE A 159 -25.24 -2.88 5.91
N ASN A 160 -24.27 -2.90 6.83
CA ASN A 160 -23.00 -3.59 6.73
C ASN A 160 -22.65 -4.18 8.09
N THR A 161 -21.92 -5.29 8.11
CA THR A 161 -21.55 -5.97 9.37
C THR A 161 -20.07 -5.77 9.66
N TYR A 162 -19.74 -5.12 10.79
CA TYR A 162 -18.36 -5.01 11.25
C TYR A 162 -18.01 -6.19 12.17
N ARG A 163 -17.23 -7.14 11.66
CA ARG A 163 -16.89 -8.38 12.39
C ARG A 163 -15.43 -8.78 12.21
N TYR A 164 -14.87 -9.36 13.27
CA TYR A 164 -13.58 -10.05 13.28
C TYR A 164 -13.67 -11.28 14.18
N SER A 165 -12.96 -12.34 13.78
CA SER A 165 -12.61 -13.45 14.65
C SER A 165 -11.27 -13.20 15.34
N GLU A 166 -11.06 -13.85 16.49
CA GLU A 166 -9.80 -13.79 17.22
C GLU A 166 -8.60 -14.13 16.34
N SER A 167 -8.70 -15.17 15.49
CA SER A 167 -7.61 -15.59 14.60
C SER A 167 -7.22 -14.52 13.59
N GLU A 168 -8.18 -13.73 13.08
CA GLU A 168 -7.91 -12.64 12.15
C GLU A 168 -7.15 -11.50 12.82
N ILE A 169 -7.51 -11.18 14.07
CA ILE A 169 -6.82 -10.16 14.88
C ILE A 169 -5.43 -10.67 15.26
N ARG A 170 -5.32 -11.94 15.64
CA ARG A 170 -4.06 -12.52 16.12
C ARG A 170 -3.00 -12.52 15.02
N ARG A 171 -3.34 -12.90 13.79
CA ARG A 171 -2.37 -12.92 12.67
C ARG A 171 -1.87 -11.52 12.31
N ILE A 172 -2.73 -10.50 12.28
CA ILE A 172 -2.29 -9.13 11.96
C ILE A 172 -1.51 -8.49 13.12
N GLY A 173 -1.90 -8.80 14.36
CA GLY A 173 -1.16 -8.39 15.55
C GLY A 173 0.27 -8.94 15.56
N ARG A 174 0.46 -10.22 15.21
CA ARG A 174 1.81 -10.81 15.07
C ARG A 174 2.66 -10.07 14.04
N VAL A 175 2.10 -9.76 12.87
CA VAL A 175 2.80 -8.96 11.85
C VAL A 175 3.25 -7.62 12.43
N ALA A 176 2.38 -6.90 13.15
CA ALA A 176 2.73 -5.61 13.75
C ALA A 176 3.84 -5.71 14.81
N PHE A 177 3.76 -6.68 15.72
CA PHE A 177 4.80 -6.90 16.73
C PHE A 177 6.14 -7.30 16.10
N GLU A 178 6.13 -8.17 15.09
CA GLU A 178 7.33 -8.60 14.36
C GLU A 178 7.97 -7.44 13.57
N SER A 179 7.15 -6.61 12.92
CA SER A 179 7.62 -5.38 12.28
C SER A 179 8.21 -4.39 13.29
N ALA A 180 7.58 -4.21 14.45
CA ALA A 180 8.10 -3.32 15.50
C ALA A 180 9.45 -3.79 16.05
N ARG A 181 9.70 -5.11 16.16
CA ARG A 181 11.00 -5.66 16.57
C ARG A 181 12.15 -5.27 15.65
N GLN A 182 11.86 -5.05 14.36
CA GLN A 182 12.83 -4.62 13.36
C GLN A 182 12.98 -3.09 13.30
N ARG A 183 12.20 -2.37 14.11
CA ARG A 183 12.14 -0.90 14.17
C ARG A 183 12.40 -0.41 15.60
N ASN A 184 11.67 0.60 16.07
CA ASN A 184 11.88 1.21 17.38
C ASN A 184 11.17 0.47 18.52
N LYS A 185 10.66 -0.75 18.26
CA LYS A 185 10.02 -1.64 19.24
C LYS A 185 8.81 -1.02 19.94
N LYS A 186 8.01 -0.25 19.21
CA LYS A 186 6.75 0.32 19.72
C LYS A 186 5.58 0.01 18.79
N VAL A 187 4.50 -0.51 19.38
CA VAL A 187 3.22 -0.74 18.69
C VAL A 187 2.15 0.11 19.34
N CYS A 188 1.44 0.91 18.54
CA CYS A 188 0.21 1.57 18.91
C CYS A 188 -0.98 0.84 18.26
N SER A 189 -1.74 0.09 19.05
CA SER A 189 -2.98 -0.55 18.60
C SER A 189 -4.12 0.46 18.60
N ILE A 190 -4.71 0.70 17.43
CA ILE A 190 -5.80 1.68 17.28
C ILE A 190 -7.15 0.97 17.18
N ASP A 191 -8.11 1.43 17.97
CA ASP A 191 -9.44 0.82 18.06
C ASP A 191 -10.55 1.84 18.40
N LYS A 192 -11.77 1.36 18.65
CA LYS A 192 -12.88 2.16 19.20
C LYS A 192 -13.55 1.39 20.35
N ALA A 193 -12.74 0.83 21.24
CA ALA A 193 -13.20 -0.11 22.27
C ALA A 193 -14.13 0.52 23.32
N ASN A 194 -14.26 1.86 23.35
CA ASN A 194 -15.26 2.55 24.16
C ASN A 194 -16.68 2.50 23.59
N VAL A 195 -16.86 2.00 22.36
CA VAL A 195 -18.17 1.95 21.68
C VAL A 195 -18.43 0.61 21.00
N LEU A 196 -17.44 0.01 20.34
CA LEU A 196 -17.66 -1.13 19.44
C LEU A 196 -17.09 -2.43 20.02
N GLU A 197 -17.95 -3.43 20.29
CA GLU A 197 -17.56 -4.73 20.86
C GLU A 197 -16.56 -5.48 20.00
N VAL A 198 -16.68 -5.40 18.67
CA VAL A 198 -15.68 -5.98 17.73
C VAL A 198 -14.27 -5.44 17.99
N THR A 199 -14.18 -4.20 18.46
CA THR A 199 -12.90 -3.56 18.78
C THR A 199 -12.50 -3.67 20.26
N VAL A 200 -13.43 -4.08 21.14
CA VAL A 200 -13.11 -4.59 22.49
C VAL A 200 -12.35 -5.90 22.35
N LEU A 201 -12.88 -6.84 21.56
CA LEU A 201 -12.19 -8.10 21.26
C LEU A 201 -10.81 -7.84 20.63
N TRP A 202 -10.72 -6.88 19.69
CA TRP A 202 -9.44 -6.48 19.11
C TRP A 202 -8.40 -6.12 20.18
N ARG A 203 -8.78 -5.27 21.14
CA ARG A 203 -7.91 -4.82 22.22
C ARG A 203 -7.46 -5.98 23.12
N GLU A 204 -8.41 -6.83 23.55
CA GLU A 204 -8.12 -8.00 24.39
C GLU A 204 -7.09 -8.93 23.72
N VAL A 205 -7.27 -9.23 22.43
CA VAL A 205 -6.34 -10.10 21.68
C VAL A 205 -4.96 -9.48 21.51
N MET A 206 -4.88 -8.16 21.32
CA MET A 206 -3.59 -7.44 21.25
C MET A 206 -2.85 -7.46 22.59
N GLU A 207 -3.56 -7.29 23.71
CA GLU A 207 -3.00 -7.39 25.06
C GLU A 207 -2.53 -8.81 25.39
N GLU A 208 -3.25 -9.84 24.95
CA GLU A 208 -2.82 -11.23 25.05
C GLU A 208 -1.55 -11.49 24.25
N LEU A 209 -1.51 -11.05 22.99
CA LEU A 209 -0.36 -11.20 22.12
C LEU A 209 0.88 -10.51 22.68
N ALA A 210 0.74 -9.34 23.30
CA ALA A 210 1.86 -8.60 23.89
C ALA A 210 2.71 -9.45 24.85
N LYS A 211 2.13 -10.46 25.50
CA LYS A 211 2.84 -11.39 26.39
C LYS A 211 3.90 -12.23 25.66
N ASP A 212 3.72 -12.49 24.37
CA ASP A 212 4.68 -13.19 23.50
C ASP A 212 5.82 -12.24 23.01
N TYR A 213 5.64 -10.93 23.17
CA TYR A 213 6.56 -9.89 22.67
C TYR A 213 6.98 -8.91 23.79
N PRO A 214 7.61 -9.39 24.87
CA PRO A 214 7.94 -8.56 26.04
C PRO A 214 8.98 -7.46 25.77
N ASP A 215 9.65 -7.50 24.63
CA ASP A 215 10.62 -6.52 24.16
C ASP A 215 10.00 -5.39 23.33
N VAL A 216 8.68 -5.44 23.07
CA VAL A 216 7.93 -4.43 22.31
C VAL A 216 6.95 -3.72 23.23
N GLU A 217 7.01 -2.39 23.27
CA GLU A 217 6.07 -1.57 24.01
C GLU A 217 4.72 -1.54 23.27
N LEU A 218 3.66 -2.05 23.92
CA LEU A 218 2.29 -1.93 23.44
C LEU A 218 1.60 -0.72 24.10
N SER A 219 1.03 0.14 23.25
CA SER A 219 0.11 1.21 23.65
C SER A 219 -1.20 1.09 22.87
N HIS A 220 -2.24 1.75 23.35
CA HIS A 220 -3.53 1.79 22.69
C HIS A 220 -4.06 3.20 22.53
N MET A 221 -4.75 3.45 21.42
CA MET A 221 -5.35 4.76 21.12
C MET A 221 -6.69 4.59 20.44
N TYR A 222 -7.64 5.49 20.72
CA TYR A 222 -8.89 5.52 19.95
C TYR A 222 -8.66 6.16 18.58
N VAL A 223 -9.36 5.66 17.56
CA VAL A 223 -9.20 6.09 16.15
C VAL A 223 -9.36 7.60 15.94
N ASP A 224 -10.27 8.25 16.67
CA ASP A 224 -10.47 9.70 16.62
C ASP A 224 -9.29 10.47 17.23
N ASN A 225 -8.75 10.00 18.35
CA ASN A 225 -7.53 10.58 18.92
C ASN A 225 -6.33 10.32 18.01
N ALA A 226 -6.24 9.14 17.39
CA ALA A 226 -5.15 8.81 16.47
C ALA A 226 -5.10 9.74 15.27
N ALA A 227 -6.26 10.05 14.67
CA ALA A 227 -6.35 11.06 13.61
C ALA A 227 -5.80 12.42 14.09
N MET A 228 -6.23 12.88 15.27
CA MET A 228 -5.69 14.11 15.85
C MET A 228 -4.17 14.04 16.10
N GLN A 229 -3.65 12.90 16.56
CA GLN A 229 -2.23 12.72 16.85
C GLN A 229 -1.36 12.66 15.59
N LEU A 230 -1.87 12.10 14.49
CA LEU A 230 -1.19 12.12 13.19
C LEU A 230 -0.97 13.56 12.70
N VAL A 231 -1.91 14.48 12.95
CA VAL A 231 -1.71 15.89 12.62
C VAL A 231 -0.84 16.60 13.67
N ARG A 232 -1.05 16.31 14.96
CA ARG A 232 -0.45 17.07 16.07
C ARG A 232 1.02 16.73 16.31
N ALA A 233 1.35 15.45 16.35
CA ALA A 233 2.66 14.94 16.73
C ALA A 233 2.91 13.55 16.11
N PRO A 234 2.96 13.43 14.77
CA PRO A 234 2.99 12.13 14.10
C PRO A 234 4.24 11.30 14.45
N LYS A 235 5.38 11.96 14.71
CA LYS A 235 6.65 11.32 15.07
C LYS A 235 6.63 10.53 16.40
N GLN A 236 5.52 10.56 17.14
CA GLN A 236 5.36 9.71 18.32
C GLN A 236 5.15 8.23 17.96
N PHE A 237 4.67 7.95 16.74
CA PHE A 237 4.36 6.59 16.30
C PHE A 237 5.58 5.91 15.67
N ASP A 238 5.70 4.61 15.90
CA ASP A 238 6.63 3.71 15.21
C ASP A 238 5.84 2.75 14.32
N VAL A 239 5.17 1.78 14.93
CA VAL A 239 4.22 0.88 14.26
C VAL A 239 2.82 1.15 14.77
N ILE A 240 1.89 1.40 13.85
CA ILE A 240 0.46 1.45 14.11
C ILE A 240 -0.17 0.16 13.64
N VAL A 241 -1.08 -0.43 14.41
CA VAL A 241 -1.86 -1.60 13.97
C VAL A 241 -3.35 -1.39 14.18
N THR A 242 -4.16 -1.71 13.18
CA THR A 242 -5.60 -1.44 13.21
C THR A 242 -6.40 -2.29 12.20
N GLY A 243 -7.71 -2.37 12.40
CA GLY A 243 -8.64 -3.04 11.50
C GLY A 243 -8.81 -2.31 10.15
N ASN A 244 -9.48 -2.98 9.20
CA ASN A 244 -9.50 -2.61 7.79
C ASN A 244 -9.93 -1.16 7.51
N MET A 245 -11.13 -0.77 7.96
CA MET A 245 -11.68 0.56 7.69
C MET A 245 -10.88 1.68 8.37
N PHE A 246 -10.45 1.48 9.62
CA PHE A 246 -9.66 2.48 10.33
C PHE A 246 -8.25 2.60 9.73
N GLY A 247 -7.65 1.47 9.34
CA GLY A 247 -6.36 1.45 8.66
C GLY A 247 -6.40 2.14 7.31
N ASP A 248 -7.50 2.00 6.56
CA ASP A 248 -7.73 2.74 5.32
C ASP A 248 -7.58 4.24 5.55
N ILE A 249 -8.44 4.78 6.44
CA ILE A 249 -8.54 6.21 6.73
C ILE A 249 -7.21 6.76 7.28
N LEU A 250 -6.65 6.10 8.30
CA LEU A 250 -5.44 6.59 8.96
C LEU A 250 -4.20 6.47 8.08
N SER A 251 -4.16 5.47 7.19
CA SER A 251 -3.03 5.36 6.25
C SER A 251 -3.06 6.42 5.17
N ASP A 252 -4.24 6.80 4.69
CA ASP A 252 -4.40 7.91 3.76
C ASP A 252 -4.16 9.27 4.44
N GLU A 253 -4.51 9.41 5.72
CA GLU A 253 -4.17 10.59 6.52
C GLU A 253 -2.65 10.70 6.71
N ALA A 254 -2.00 9.62 7.17
CA ALA A 254 -0.54 9.56 7.34
C ALA A 254 0.20 9.82 6.02
N ALA A 255 -0.37 9.35 4.92
CA ALA A 255 0.14 9.58 3.59
C ALA A 255 0.16 11.06 3.21
N MET A 256 -0.91 11.79 3.52
CA MET A 256 -0.98 13.21 3.20
C MET A 256 -0.06 14.07 4.08
N LEU A 257 0.36 13.58 5.25
CA LEU A 257 1.34 14.28 6.08
C LEU A 257 2.66 14.48 5.34
N THR A 258 3.08 13.54 4.48
CA THR A 258 4.35 13.63 3.76
C THR A 258 4.32 14.60 2.57
N GLY A 259 3.16 15.17 2.25
CA GLY A 259 2.97 16.14 1.17
C GLY A 259 2.56 15.54 -0.17
N SER A 260 2.86 14.26 -0.43
CA SER A 260 2.33 13.57 -1.60
C SER A 260 2.13 12.08 -1.36
N ILE A 261 0.92 11.61 -1.68
CA ILE A 261 0.59 10.19 -1.78
C ILE A 261 1.40 9.47 -2.88
N GLY A 262 1.93 10.23 -3.85
CA GLY A 262 2.75 9.76 -4.98
C GLY A 262 4.11 9.16 -4.59
N MET A 263 4.48 9.23 -3.31
CA MET A 263 5.74 8.69 -2.78
C MET A 263 5.58 7.42 -1.94
N LEU A 264 4.36 6.94 -1.74
CA LEU A 264 4.08 5.96 -0.70
C LEU A 264 3.85 4.57 -1.27
N PRO A 265 4.81 3.65 -1.08
CA PRO A 265 4.63 2.27 -1.47
C PRO A 265 3.73 1.53 -0.48
N SER A 266 3.25 0.36 -0.87
CA SER A 266 2.58 -0.54 0.06
C SER A 266 2.81 -2.00 -0.30
N ALA A 267 2.67 -2.86 0.71
CA ALA A 267 2.69 -4.31 0.53
C ALA A 267 1.43 -4.92 1.16
N ALA A 268 0.86 -5.93 0.53
CA ALA A 268 -0.18 -6.78 1.06
C ALA A 268 0.37 -8.22 1.08
N LEU A 269 0.59 -8.77 2.27
CA LEU A 269 1.28 -10.05 2.48
C LEU A 269 0.31 -11.11 3.00
N ASN A 270 0.52 -12.37 2.60
CA ASN A 270 -0.08 -13.54 3.24
C ASN A 270 0.87 -14.20 4.25
N GLU A 271 0.41 -15.30 4.88
CA GLU A 271 1.17 -16.03 5.90
C GLU A 271 2.50 -16.60 5.38
N SER A 272 2.57 -16.89 4.07
CA SER A 272 3.77 -17.42 3.41
C SER A 272 4.70 -16.31 2.89
N LYS A 273 4.44 -15.04 3.21
CA LYS A 273 5.17 -13.86 2.71
C LYS A 273 5.11 -13.65 1.19
N GLN A 274 4.25 -14.37 0.47
CA GLN A 274 3.89 -13.98 -0.88
C GLN A 274 3.10 -12.67 -0.79
N GLY A 275 3.45 -11.73 -1.66
CA GLY A 275 2.99 -10.35 -1.55
C GLY A 275 2.47 -9.77 -2.86
N MET A 276 1.47 -8.91 -2.74
CA MET A 276 1.11 -7.93 -3.76
C MET A 276 1.55 -6.55 -3.31
N TYR A 277 2.25 -5.85 -4.18
CA TYR A 277 2.88 -4.57 -3.93
C TYR A 277 2.25 -3.54 -4.86
N GLU A 278 1.81 -2.43 -4.31
CA GLU A 278 1.06 -1.41 -5.05
C GLU A 278 1.34 -0.04 -4.46
N PRO A 279 1.39 1.04 -5.26
CA PRO A 279 1.42 2.39 -4.71
C PRO A 279 0.12 2.67 -3.93
N CYS A 280 0.18 3.56 -2.94
CA CYS A 280 -1.03 3.94 -2.19
C CYS A 280 -2.01 4.82 -3.00
N HIS A 281 -1.53 5.46 -4.07
CA HIS A 281 -2.34 6.37 -4.88
C HIS A 281 -3.29 5.63 -5.84
N GLY A 282 -4.38 6.30 -6.24
CA GLY A 282 -5.34 5.76 -7.21
C GLY A 282 -4.85 5.83 -8.66
N SER A 283 -5.76 5.55 -9.60
CA SER A 283 -5.47 5.47 -11.04
C SER A 283 -5.31 6.81 -11.75
N ALA A 284 -5.60 7.94 -11.09
CA ALA A 284 -5.44 9.30 -11.63
C ALA A 284 -5.80 9.44 -13.13
N PRO A 285 -7.05 9.08 -13.51
CA PRO A 285 -7.45 8.93 -14.91
C PRO A 285 -7.40 10.25 -15.71
N ASP A 286 -7.39 11.39 -15.02
CA ASP A 286 -7.28 12.74 -15.56
C ASP A 286 -5.88 13.05 -16.11
N ILE A 287 -4.84 12.33 -15.69
CA ILE A 287 -3.44 12.50 -16.14
C ILE A 287 -2.86 11.26 -16.85
N ALA A 288 -3.67 10.22 -17.04
CA ALA A 288 -3.25 8.99 -17.71
C ALA A 288 -2.70 9.25 -19.13
N GLY A 289 -1.53 8.71 -19.45
CA GLY A 289 -0.89 8.85 -20.76
C GLY A 289 -0.34 10.26 -21.07
N GLN A 290 -0.25 11.15 -20.07
CA GLN A 290 0.23 12.53 -20.26
C GLN A 290 1.67 12.75 -19.80
N ASP A 291 2.37 11.70 -19.37
CA ASP A 291 3.73 11.79 -18.81
C ASP A 291 3.81 12.68 -17.55
N LEU A 292 2.77 12.67 -16.72
CA LEU A 292 2.66 13.49 -15.50
C LEU A 292 2.63 12.67 -14.19
N ALA A 293 2.52 11.36 -14.28
CA ALA A 293 2.43 10.48 -13.12
C ALA A 293 3.76 10.40 -12.37
N ASN A 294 3.70 10.23 -11.05
CA ASN A 294 4.88 9.99 -10.23
C ASN A 294 5.15 8.47 -10.16
N PRO A 295 6.24 7.95 -10.75
CA PRO A 295 6.52 6.52 -10.71
C PRO A 295 7.15 6.06 -9.38
N LEU A 296 7.57 6.99 -8.51
CA LEU A 296 8.43 6.69 -7.37
C LEU A 296 7.76 5.77 -6.33
N ALA A 297 6.47 5.95 -6.03
CA ALA A 297 5.74 5.02 -5.16
C ALA A 297 5.76 3.58 -5.69
N THR A 298 5.58 3.39 -7.00
CA THR A 298 5.56 2.04 -7.60
C THR A 298 6.95 1.43 -7.66
N ILE A 299 7.98 2.25 -7.92
CA ILE A 299 9.38 1.83 -7.86
C ILE A 299 9.74 1.38 -6.43
N LEU A 300 9.34 2.15 -5.42
CA LEU A 300 9.55 1.79 -4.00
C LEU A 300 8.73 0.55 -3.60
N SER A 301 7.54 0.34 -4.17
CA SER A 301 6.79 -0.90 -4.02
C SER A 301 7.54 -2.10 -4.61
N GLY A 302 8.24 -1.91 -5.73
CA GLY A 302 9.16 -2.90 -6.30
C GLY A 302 10.34 -3.21 -5.37
N ALA A 303 10.91 -2.20 -4.71
CA ALA A 303 11.94 -2.41 -3.68
C ALA A 303 11.39 -3.19 -2.47
N MET A 304 10.18 -2.86 -2.00
CA MET A 304 9.49 -3.63 -0.96
C MET A 304 9.29 -5.10 -1.38
N MET A 305 8.96 -5.36 -2.64
CA MET A 305 8.82 -6.73 -3.16
C MET A 305 10.13 -7.52 -3.07
N LEU A 306 11.22 -6.92 -3.54
CA LEU A 306 12.55 -7.51 -3.46
C LEU A 306 12.92 -7.84 -2.01
N ARG A 307 12.63 -6.94 -1.06
CA ARG A 307 12.90 -7.13 0.37
C ARG A 307 12.03 -8.21 1.02
N TYR A 308 10.70 -8.04 0.98
CA TYR A 308 9.78 -8.78 1.84
C TYR A 308 9.39 -10.16 1.30
N SER A 309 9.25 -10.32 -0.02
CA SER A 309 8.87 -11.59 -0.64
C SER A 309 10.06 -12.35 -1.22
N LEU A 310 11.04 -11.65 -1.81
CA LEU A 310 12.10 -12.29 -2.59
C LEU A 310 13.44 -12.41 -1.84
N GLY A 311 13.64 -11.66 -0.75
CA GLY A 311 14.84 -11.72 0.09
C GLY A 311 16.08 -11.04 -0.52
N TYR A 312 15.91 -10.18 -1.52
CA TYR A 312 16.99 -9.45 -2.20
C TYR A 312 17.23 -8.07 -1.58
N GLU A 313 17.67 -8.04 -0.32
CA GLU A 313 17.89 -6.82 0.48
C GLU A 313 18.78 -5.80 -0.23
N GLN A 314 19.92 -6.23 -0.77
CA GLN A 314 20.90 -5.34 -1.40
C GLN A 314 20.34 -4.65 -2.65
N ALA A 315 19.49 -5.34 -3.41
CA ALA A 315 18.84 -4.77 -4.58
C ALA A 315 17.75 -3.77 -4.19
N ALA A 316 16.99 -4.08 -3.12
CA ALA A 316 16.00 -3.15 -2.56
C ALA A 316 16.67 -1.86 -2.06
N ASP A 317 17.74 -1.97 -1.27
CA ASP A 317 18.51 -0.84 -0.73
C ASP A 317 19.07 0.05 -1.84
N ALA A 318 19.57 -0.56 -2.92
CA ALA A 318 20.10 0.16 -4.07
C ALA A 318 19.03 0.99 -4.78
N ILE A 319 17.81 0.45 -4.96
CA ILE A 319 16.67 1.16 -5.56
C ILE A 319 16.21 2.31 -4.64
N GLU A 320 16.02 2.06 -3.35
CA GLU A 320 15.59 3.07 -2.38
C GLU A 320 16.57 4.24 -2.33
N LYS A 321 17.87 3.94 -2.37
CA LYS A 321 18.90 4.96 -2.38
C LYS A 321 18.99 5.69 -3.72
N ALA A 322 18.77 5.01 -4.86
CA ALA A 322 18.66 5.66 -6.15
C ALA A 322 17.51 6.68 -6.19
N VAL A 323 16.34 6.34 -5.62
CA VAL A 323 15.22 7.28 -5.46
C VAL A 323 15.64 8.48 -4.61
N SER A 324 16.29 8.25 -3.46
CA SER A 324 16.84 9.35 -2.64
C SER A 324 17.80 10.25 -3.41
N ASP A 325 18.71 9.69 -4.20
CA ASP A 325 19.70 10.45 -4.97
C ASP A 325 19.05 11.30 -6.08
N VAL A 326 17.96 10.81 -6.67
CA VAL A 326 17.18 11.57 -7.66
C VAL A 326 16.47 12.75 -6.99
N LEU A 327 15.94 12.54 -5.79
CA LEU A 327 15.35 13.64 -5.02
C LEU A 327 16.41 14.69 -4.62
N ASP A 328 17.64 14.29 -4.33
CA ASP A 328 18.78 15.19 -4.08
C ASP A 328 19.18 16.03 -5.31
N GLN A 329 18.92 15.54 -6.52
CA GLN A 329 19.15 16.28 -7.77
C GLN A 329 18.10 17.37 -8.02
N GLY A 330 17.10 17.51 -7.15
CA GLY A 330 16.03 18.50 -7.28
C GLY A 330 15.01 18.16 -8.37
N LEU A 331 14.99 16.93 -8.87
CA LEU A 331 13.99 16.47 -9.85
C LEU A 331 12.67 16.16 -9.15
N ARG A 332 11.55 16.67 -9.68
CA ARG A 332 10.21 16.50 -9.11
C ARG A 332 9.17 16.26 -10.20
N THR A 333 8.32 15.26 -10.03
CA THR A 333 7.06 15.15 -10.80
C THR A 333 6.06 16.23 -10.34
N PRO A 334 5.00 16.51 -11.10
CA PRO A 334 4.08 17.61 -10.81
C PRO A 334 3.50 17.63 -9.39
N ASP A 335 3.25 16.47 -8.78
CA ASP A 335 2.66 16.28 -7.45
C ASP A 335 3.59 16.64 -6.29
N ILE A 336 4.91 16.57 -6.49
CA ILE A 336 5.94 16.89 -5.48
C ILE A 336 6.78 18.12 -5.84
N HIS A 337 6.38 18.85 -6.89
CA HIS A 337 7.09 20.04 -7.35
C HIS A 337 6.80 21.26 -6.47
N PHE A 338 7.86 21.97 -6.10
CA PHE A 338 7.79 23.27 -5.44
C PHE A 338 8.86 24.23 -6.01
N GLU A 339 8.74 25.51 -5.70
CA GLU A 339 9.67 26.54 -6.17
C GLU A 339 11.14 26.19 -5.84
N GLY A 340 12.04 26.36 -6.81
CA GLY A 340 13.45 25.99 -6.66
C GLY A 340 13.79 24.54 -7.06
N THR A 341 12.81 23.73 -7.43
CA THR A 341 13.03 22.38 -8.00
C THR A 341 12.81 22.33 -9.50
N ARG A 342 13.32 21.29 -10.18
CA ARG A 342 13.10 21.06 -11.60
C ARG A 342 11.94 20.10 -11.80
N LYS A 343 10.85 20.61 -12.38
CA LYS A 343 9.69 19.80 -12.77
C LYS A 343 10.04 18.89 -13.96
N VAL A 344 9.74 17.60 -13.84
CA VAL A 344 9.96 16.55 -14.86
C VAL A 344 8.72 15.67 -15.03
N GLY A 345 8.65 14.91 -16.12
CA GLY A 345 7.58 13.94 -16.38
C GLY A 345 7.86 12.54 -15.80
N THR A 346 6.90 11.62 -15.98
CA THR A 346 6.99 10.21 -15.54
C THR A 346 8.25 9.54 -16.09
N ASN A 347 8.47 9.66 -17.40
CA ASN A 347 9.55 9.02 -18.12
C ASN A 347 10.91 9.56 -17.67
N GLU A 348 11.07 10.88 -17.61
CA GLU A 348 12.33 11.50 -17.17
C GLU A 348 12.65 11.15 -15.70
N MET A 349 11.64 11.06 -14.84
CA MET A 349 11.83 10.57 -13.47
C MET A 349 12.32 9.12 -13.44
N GLY A 350 11.72 8.23 -14.24
CA GLY A 350 12.15 6.84 -14.39
C GLY A 350 13.60 6.71 -14.90
N GLU A 351 13.97 7.48 -15.93
CA GLU A 351 15.35 7.55 -16.43
C GLU A 351 16.34 8.01 -15.35
N ALA A 352 15.95 9.01 -14.57
CA ALA A 352 16.82 9.53 -13.51
C ALA A 352 17.08 8.46 -12.43
N VAL A 353 16.06 7.68 -12.07
CA VAL A 353 16.23 6.57 -11.11
C VAL A 353 17.12 5.47 -11.68
N LEU A 354 16.93 5.10 -12.95
CA LEU A 354 17.80 4.13 -13.63
C LEU A 354 19.26 4.59 -13.66
N ALA A 355 19.51 5.84 -14.06
CA ALA A 355 20.84 6.43 -14.10
C ALA A 355 21.48 6.56 -12.71
N ALA A 356 20.68 6.78 -11.66
CA ALA A 356 21.16 6.80 -10.28
C ALA A 356 21.48 5.38 -9.78
N LEU A 357 20.67 4.39 -10.14
CA LEU A 357 20.92 2.98 -9.83
C LEU A 357 22.23 2.50 -10.49
N ASP A 358 22.47 2.85 -11.76
CA ASP A 358 23.68 2.49 -12.50
C ASP A 358 24.98 3.00 -11.88
N LYS A 359 24.94 4.12 -11.17
CA LYS A 359 26.13 4.66 -10.47
C LYS A 359 26.47 3.90 -9.19
N ARG A 360 25.58 3.02 -8.74
CA ARG A 360 25.68 2.27 -7.47
C ARG A 360 26.07 0.81 -7.66
N LEU A 361 25.90 0.32 -8.87
CA LEU A 361 26.31 -1.00 -9.33
C LEU A 361 27.79 -0.96 -9.74
#